data_AF-A0A1B0CII3-F1
#
_entry.id   AF-A0A1B0CII3-F1
#
_cell.length_a   1.000
_cell.length_b   1.000
_cell.length_c   1.000
_cell.angle_alpha   90.00
_cell.angle_beta   90.00
_cell.angle_gamma   90.00
#
_symmetry.space_group_name_H-M   'P 1'
#
loop_
_entity.id
_entity.type
_entity.pdbx_description
1 polymer ?
#
loop_
_entity_poly.entity_id
_entity_poly.type
_entity_poly.pdbx_seq_one_letter_code
_entity_poly.pdbx_strand_id
1 'polypeptide(L)'
;MDPKYYPEPEEFRPERFSSDISNGGNQKGVTYMPFGDGPRACIGLRMGKLQAKIGIVLIMSKFNLRLGEKLQNMKKLKYEVKMDNDYEAFIFKMVKDTMNYREKNNVHRKDFMQLLLQLKNTGKVDYSDDWNIQSDAIKFKIIE
;
A
#
# COMPACT_ATOMS: atom_id res chain seq x y z
N MET A 1 8.49 -19.53 13.75
CA MET A 1 7.09 -20.03 13.87
C MET A 1 7.13 -21.42 14.51
N ASP A 2 6.09 -21.84 15.25
CA ASP A 2 6.08 -23.17 15.87
C ASP A 2 5.95 -24.25 14.77
N PRO A 3 6.92 -25.18 14.63
CA PRO A 3 6.89 -26.27 13.65
C PRO A 3 5.64 -27.16 13.74
N LYS A 4 5.01 -27.24 14.93
CA LYS A 4 3.78 -27.99 15.16
C LYS A 4 2.62 -27.50 14.29
N TYR A 5 2.58 -26.19 14.02
CA TYR A 5 1.54 -25.53 13.22
C TYR A 5 2.05 -25.08 11.86
N TYR A 6 3.36 -24.87 11.70
CA TYR A 6 3.98 -24.46 10.44
C TYR A 6 5.17 -25.38 10.13
N PRO A 7 4.95 -26.51 9.42
CA PRO A 7 6.04 -27.36 8.95
C PRO A 7 7.02 -26.52 8.12
N GLU A 8 8.33 -26.63 8.34
CA GLU A 8 9.35 -25.79 7.68
C GLU A 8 9.12 -24.27 7.92
N PRO A 9 9.09 -23.82 9.18
CA PRO A 9 8.64 -22.47 9.54
C PRO A 9 9.55 -21.35 9.01
N GLU A 10 10.82 -21.66 8.72
CA GLU A 10 11.81 -20.72 8.21
C GLU A 10 11.72 -20.53 6.68
N GLU A 11 10.96 -21.38 5.98
CA GLU A 11 10.79 -21.27 4.53
C GLU A 11 9.63 -20.36 4.14
N PHE A 12 9.91 -19.42 3.23
CA PHE A 12 8.90 -18.57 2.63
C PHE A 12 8.03 -19.36 1.65
N ARG A 13 6.84 -19.77 2.11
CA ARG A 13 5.86 -20.55 1.34
C ARG A 13 4.50 -19.83 1.30
N PRO A 14 4.24 -18.95 0.30
CA PRO A 14 2.99 -18.20 0.16
C PRO A 14 1.73 -19.07 0.13
N GLU A 15 1.86 -20.30 -0.38
CA GLU A 15 0.78 -21.26 -0.56
C GLU A 15 0.12 -21.65 0.77
N ARG A 16 0.80 -21.46 1.91
CA ARG A 16 0.23 -21.68 3.26
C ARG A 16 -1.07 -20.90 3.52
N PHE A 17 -1.31 -19.84 2.76
CA PHE A 17 -2.46 -18.94 2.92
C PHE A 17 -3.48 -19.03 1.77
N SER A 18 -3.41 -20.08 0.94
CA SER A 18 -4.38 -20.27 -0.15
C SER A 18 -5.77 -20.67 0.38
N SER A 19 -6.82 -20.32 -0.37
CA SER A 19 -8.22 -20.61 -0.03
C SER A 19 -8.48 -22.11 0.13
N ASP A 20 -7.83 -22.94 -0.69
CA ASP A 20 -8.04 -24.40 -0.69
C ASP A 20 -7.49 -25.06 0.59
N ILE A 21 -6.53 -24.39 1.24
CA ILE A 21 -5.92 -24.83 2.50
C ILE A 21 -6.62 -24.21 3.71
N SER A 22 -7.35 -23.09 3.55
CA SER A 22 -8.05 -22.41 4.65
C SER A 22 -9.19 -23.21 5.31
N ASN A 23 -9.65 -24.32 4.70
CA ASN A 23 -10.63 -25.24 5.29
C ASN A 23 -10.01 -26.43 6.05
N GLY A 24 -8.66 -26.53 6.16
CA GLY A 24 -8.04 -27.70 6.81
C GLY A 24 -6.57 -27.61 7.20
N GLY A 25 -5.81 -26.60 6.76
CA GLY A 25 -4.38 -26.47 7.02
C GLY A 25 -4.03 -25.27 7.89
N ASN A 26 -3.42 -25.55 9.05
CA ASN A 26 -2.59 -24.66 9.86
C ASN A 26 -3.19 -23.35 10.41
N GLN A 27 -4.43 -22.99 10.05
CA GLN A 27 -5.20 -21.86 10.60
C GLN A 27 -6.25 -22.31 11.64
N LYS A 28 -5.99 -23.41 12.36
CA LYS A 28 -6.84 -23.78 13.49
C LYS A 28 -6.56 -22.84 14.67
N GLY A 29 -7.46 -21.88 14.90
CA GLY A 29 -7.39 -20.95 16.02
C GLY A 29 -6.44 -19.77 15.80
N VAL A 30 -5.79 -19.33 16.88
CA VAL A 30 -4.99 -18.09 16.95
C VAL A 30 -3.49 -18.30 16.64
N THR A 31 -3.16 -19.22 15.73
CA THR A 31 -1.75 -19.55 15.40
C THR A 31 -1.05 -18.51 14.53
N TYR A 32 -1.81 -17.61 13.88
CA TYR A 32 -1.32 -16.50 13.07
C TYR A 32 -1.98 -15.18 13.49
N MET A 33 -1.28 -14.34 14.26
CA MET A 33 -1.78 -13.05 14.75
C MET A 33 -0.81 -11.89 14.48
N PRO A 34 -0.45 -11.60 13.21
CA PRO A 34 0.51 -10.54 12.89
C PRO A 34 0.03 -9.14 13.32
N PHE A 35 -1.26 -8.98 13.59
CA PHE A 35 -1.87 -7.73 14.00
C PHE A 35 -2.60 -7.83 15.35
N GLY A 36 -2.29 -8.88 16.13
CA GLY A 36 -2.97 -9.21 17.38
C GLY A 36 -4.40 -9.74 17.17
N ASP A 37 -5.04 -10.04 18.30
CA ASP A 37 -6.43 -10.46 18.40
C ASP A 37 -7.05 -9.88 19.69
N GLY A 38 -8.38 -9.85 19.79
CA GLY A 38 -9.10 -9.30 20.94
C GLY A 38 -9.12 -7.76 21.02
N PRO A 39 -9.42 -7.17 22.21
CA PRO A 39 -9.67 -5.73 22.38
C PRO A 39 -8.47 -4.81 22.06
N ARG A 40 -7.27 -5.39 21.95
CA ARG A 40 -6.02 -4.68 21.64
C ARG A 40 -5.47 -5.05 20.26
N ALA A 41 -6.28 -5.67 19.40
CA ALA A 41 -5.94 -5.90 18.01
C ALA A 41 -5.72 -4.57 17.26
N CYS A 42 -4.94 -4.63 16.19
CA CYS A 42 -4.63 -3.47 15.37
C CYS A 42 -5.90 -2.87 14.76
N ILE A 43 -6.24 -1.63 15.16
CA ILE A 43 -7.34 -0.87 14.58
C ILE A 43 -7.12 -0.59 13.08
N GLY A 44 -5.86 -0.52 12.64
CA GLY A 44 -5.46 -0.27 11.26
C GLY A 44 -5.41 -1.51 10.36
N LEU A 45 -5.77 -2.70 10.85
CA LEU A 45 -5.62 -3.97 10.11
C LEU A 45 -6.20 -3.92 8.69
N ARG A 46 -7.43 -3.43 8.56
CA ARG A 46 -8.12 -3.35 7.27
C ARG A 46 -7.43 -2.37 6.33
N MET A 47 -7.05 -1.20 6.85
CA MET A 47 -6.37 -0.16 6.09
C MET A 47 -4.98 -0.62 5.63
N GLY A 48 -4.17 -1.22 6.51
CA GLY A 48 -2.84 -1.71 6.17
C GLY A 48 -2.87 -2.81 5.12
N LYS A 49 -3.79 -3.77 5.23
CA LYS A 49 -3.99 -4.81 4.19
C LYS A 49 -4.34 -4.21 2.84
N LEU A 50 -5.21 -3.21 2.82
CA LEU A 50 -5.65 -2.53 1.60
C LEU A 50 -4.50 -1.72 0.97
N GLN A 51 -3.79 -0.93 1.77
CA GLN A 51 -2.63 -0.15 1.31
C GLN A 51 -1.52 -1.05 0.75
N ALA A 52 -1.21 -2.17 1.42
CA ALA A 52 -0.20 -3.12 0.93
C ALA A 52 -0.62 -3.75 -0.41
N LYS A 53 -1.88 -4.17 -0.54
CA LYS A 53 -2.41 -4.73 -1.80
C LYS A 53 -2.32 -3.70 -2.93
N ILE A 54 -2.87 -2.51 -2.73
CA ILE A 54 -2.84 -1.42 -3.72
C ILE A 54 -1.40 -1.09 -4.12
N GLY A 55 -0.49 -0.97 -3.15
CA GLY A 55 0.93 -0.72 -3.42
C GLY A 55 1.53 -1.77 -4.35
N ILE A 56 1.31 -3.05 -4.05
CA ILE A 56 1.78 -4.16 -4.90
C ILE A 56 1.14 -4.10 -6.29
N VAL A 57 -0.18 -3.88 -6.39
CA VAL A 57 -0.90 -3.77 -7.67
C VAL A 57 -0.34 -2.64 -8.52
N LEU A 58 -0.20 -1.45 -7.96
CA LEU A 58 0.30 -0.28 -8.68
C LEU A 58 1.73 -0.50 -9.19
N ILE A 59 2.59 -1.11 -8.37
CA ILE A 59 3.95 -1.46 -8.77
C ILE A 59 3.91 -2.45 -9.94
N MET A 60 3.12 -3.52 -9.84
CA MET A 60 3.02 -4.55 -10.88
C MET A 60 2.38 -4.04 -12.18
N SER A 61 1.40 -3.13 -12.10
CA SER A 61 0.69 -2.61 -13.27
C SER A 61 1.48 -1.54 -14.03
N LYS A 62 2.34 -0.76 -13.34
CA LYS A 62 3.05 0.37 -13.94
C LYS A 62 4.54 0.10 -14.21
N PHE A 63 5.13 -0.89 -13.55
CA PHE A 63 6.57 -1.14 -13.64
C PHE A 63 6.86 -2.58 -14.04
N ASN A 64 7.88 -2.75 -14.89
CA ASN A 64 8.43 -4.06 -15.20
C ASN A 64 9.56 -4.38 -14.21
N LEU A 65 9.21 -5.06 -13.11
CA LEU A 65 10.17 -5.40 -12.07
C LEU A 65 11.14 -6.48 -12.56
N ARG A 66 12.44 -6.19 -12.44
CA ARG A 66 13.52 -7.15 -12.69
C ARG A 66 14.34 -7.33 -11.43
N LEU A 67 14.76 -8.56 -11.19
CA LEU A 67 15.73 -8.86 -10.16
C LEU A 67 17.08 -8.26 -10.58
N GLY A 68 17.76 -7.59 -9.64
CA GLY A 68 19.13 -7.11 -9.86
C GLY A 68 20.07 -8.27 -10.13
N GLU A 69 21.26 -8.01 -10.70
CA GLU A 69 22.20 -9.04 -11.18
C GLU A 69 22.44 -10.19 -10.20
N LYS A 70 22.57 -9.88 -8.89
CA LYS A 70 22.76 -10.88 -7.82
C LYS A 70 21.59 -11.85 -7.64
N LEU A 71 20.41 -11.49 -8.12
CA LEU A 71 19.14 -12.21 -7.93
C LEU A 71 18.54 -12.69 -9.27
N GLN A 72 19.17 -12.42 -10.41
CA GLN A 72 18.67 -12.77 -11.74
C GLN A 72 18.45 -14.28 -11.96
N ASN A 73 19.17 -15.12 -11.20
CA ASN A 73 19.07 -16.59 -11.27
C ASN A 73 17.92 -17.17 -10.43
N MET A 74 17.12 -16.35 -9.74
CA MET A 74 15.97 -16.84 -8.99
C MET A 74 14.75 -17.05 -9.89
N LYS A 75 13.92 -18.05 -9.55
CA LYS A 75 12.66 -18.35 -10.26
C LYS A 75 11.80 -17.09 -10.36
N LYS A 76 11.36 -16.76 -11.57
CA LYS A 76 10.40 -15.67 -11.82
C LYS A 76 9.10 -15.99 -11.08
N LEU A 77 8.64 -15.06 -10.26
CA LEU A 77 7.33 -15.17 -9.66
C LEU A 77 6.25 -14.78 -10.67
N LYS A 78 5.35 -15.72 -10.96
CA LYS A 78 4.10 -15.45 -11.67
C LYS A 78 3.03 -15.13 -10.64
N TYR A 79 2.41 -13.96 -10.77
CA TYR A 79 1.31 -13.54 -9.90
C TYR A 79 0.17 -13.00 -10.75
N GLU A 80 -1.05 -13.36 -10.38
CA GLU A 80 -2.29 -12.82 -10.94
C GLU A 80 -2.95 -11.94 -9.88
N VAL A 81 -3.21 -10.69 -10.23
CA VAL A 81 -3.82 -9.71 -9.33
C VAL A 81 -5.29 -9.58 -9.70
N LYS A 82 -6.19 -10.01 -8.80
CA LYS A 82 -7.64 -9.77 -8.90
C LYS A 82 -8.03 -8.74 -7.85
N MET A 83 -8.42 -7.54 -8.27
CA MET A 83 -8.93 -6.47 -7.40
C MET A 83 -10.41 -6.25 -7.64
N ASP A 84 -11.12 -5.92 -6.57
CA ASP A 84 -12.52 -5.50 -6.61
C ASP A 84 -12.58 -3.98 -6.72
N ASN A 85 -13.24 -3.46 -7.74
CA ASN A 85 -13.11 -2.08 -8.25
C ASN A 85 -13.66 -1.02 -7.27
N ASP A 86 -14.61 -1.39 -6.41
CA ASP A 86 -15.38 -0.45 -5.58
C ASP A 86 -14.54 0.20 -4.47
N TYR A 87 -13.57 -0.53 -3.90
CA TYR A 87 -12.73 -0.03 -2.82
C TYR A 87 -11.68 0.97 -3.31
N GLU A 88 -11.17 0.77 -4.53
CA GLU A 88 -10.24 1.69 -5.17
C GLU A 88 -10.92 3.03 -5.39
N ALA A 89 -12.12 3.02 -5.97
CA ALA A 89 -12.94 4.21 -6.16
C ALA A 89 -13.20 4.94 -4.84
N PHE A 90 -13.51 4.22 -3.76
CA PHE A 90 -13.73 4.81 -2.44
C PHE A 90 -12.48 5.51 -1.89
N ILE A 91 -11.31 4.87 -1.91
CA ILE A 91 -10.08 5.50 -1.38
C ILE A 91 -9.70 6.72 -2.21
N PHE A 92 -9.70 6.60 -3.54
CA PHE A 92 -9.34 7.73 -4.40
C PHE A 92 -10.32 8.89 -4.23
N LYS A 93 -11.61 8.61 -4.06
CA LYS A 93 -12.62 9.61 -3.75
C LYS A 93 -12.32 10.29 -2.41
N MET A 94 -12.07 9.53 -1.34
CA MET A 94 -11.77 10.09 -0.01
C MET A 94 -10.53 10.99 -0.02
N VAL A 95 -9.45 10.54 -0.68
CA VAL A 95 -8.20 11.30 -0.82
C VAL A 95 -8.46 12.59 -1.60
N LYS A 96 -9.13 12.52 -2.75
CA LYS A 96 -9.50 13.69 -3.56
C LYS A 96 -10.40 14.67 -2.79
N ASP A 97 -11.43 14.18 -2.12
CA ASP A 97 -12.36 14.99 -1.34
C ASP A 97 -11.62 15.74 -0.23
N THR A 98 -10.69 15.05 0.46
CA THR A 98 -9.85 15.65 1.51
C THR A 98 -8.90 16.71 0.95
N MET A 99 -8.25 16.45 -0.18
CA MET A 99 -7.34 17.41 -0.82
C MET A 99 -8.09 18.66 -1.29
N ASN A 100 -9.22 18.48 -1.98
CA ASN A 100 -10.06 19.57 -2.48
C ASN A 100 -10.59 20.45 -1.34
N TYR A 101 -11.02 19.83 -0.24
CA TYR A 101 -11.45 20.55 0.95
C TYR A 101 -10.33 21.43 1.51
N ARG A 102 -9.11 20.91 1.60
CA ARG A 102 -7.97 21.65 2.14
C ARG A 102 -7.55 22.81 1.26
N GLU A 103 -7.54 22.63 -0.05
CA GLU A 103 -7.25 23.71 -1.01
C GLU A 103 -8.30 24.82 -0.92
N LYS A 104 -9.59 24.46 -0.91
CA LYS A 104 -10.67 25.44 -0.87
C LYS A 104 -10.69 26.26 0.42
N ASN A 105 -10.30 25.64 1.53
CA ASN A 105 -10.39 26.27 2.86
C ASN A 105 -9.02 26.71 3.41
N ASN A 106 -7.95 26.70 2.59
CA ASN A 106 -6.58 27.02 3.01
C ASN A 106 -6.14 26.28 4.29
N VAL A 107 -6.47 24.98 4.39
CA VAL A 107 -6.15 24.15 5.56
C VAL A 107 -4.79 23.48 5.35
N HIS A 108 -3.81 23.89 6.15
CA HIS A 108 -2.47 23.30 6.17
C HIS A 108 -2.27 22.42 7.40
N ARG A 109 -1.78 21.19 7.21
CA ARG A 109 -1.39 20.29 8.31
C ARG A 109 -0.11 19.57 7.99
N LYS A 110 0.79 19.39 8.95
CA LYS A 110 2.04 18.63 8.77
C LYS A 110 1.77 17.11 8.71
N ASP A 111 1.13 16.65 7.64
CA ASP A 111 0.74 15.25 7.45
C ASP A 111 0.93 14.76 6.00
N PHE A 112 0.70 13.46 5.78
CA PHE A 112 0.85 12.84 4.46
C PHE A 112 0.00 13.49 3.36
N MET A 113 -1.20 13.95 3.68
CA MET A 113 -2.10 14.58 2.69
C MET A 113 -1.54 15.92 2.22
N GLN A 114 -0.80 16.62 3.08
CA GLN A 114 -0.11 17.85 2.74
C GLN A 114 1.07 17.61 1.80
N LEU A 115 1.81 16.51 1.98
CA LEU A 115 2.86 16.10 1.04
C LEU A 115 2.25 15.77 -0.34
N LEU A 116 1.08 15.10 -0.37
CA LEU A 116 0.36 14.83 -1.61
C LEU A 116 -0.12 16.12 -2.28
N LEU A 117 -0.57 17.12 -1.51
CA LEU A 117 -0.97 18.44 -2.03
C LEU A 117 0.22 19.21 -2.61
N GLN A 118 1.36 19.20 -1.92
CA GLN A 118 2.61 19.77 -2.45
C GLN A 118 3.01 19.09 -3.76
N LEU A 119 3.05 17.76 -3.78
CA LEU A 119 3.39 17.01 -4.98
C LEU A 119 2.42 17.31 -6.14
N LYS A 120 1.11 17.43 -5.86
CA LYS A 120 0.08 17.78 -6.84
C LYS A 120 0.30 19.17 -7.44
N ASN A 121 0.60 20.17 -6.60
CA ASN A 121 0.60 21.58 -7.03
C ASN A 121 1.97 22.06 -7.51
N THR A 122 3.06 21.54 -6.95
CA THR A 122 4.44 21.98 -7.23
C THR A 122 5.24 20.94 -8.03
N GLY A 123 4.77 19.68 -8.09
CA GLY A 123 5.52 18.56 -8.67
C GLY A 123 6.67 18.06 -7.80
N LYS A 124 6.89 18.64 -6.62
CA LYS A 124 7.95 18.27 -5.68
C LYS A 124 7.42 18.26 -4.24
N VAL A 125 8.14 17.58 -3.35
CA VAL A 125 7.89 17.62 -1.92
C VAL A 125 9.00 18.44 -1.28
N ASP A 126 8.64 19.47 -0.52
CA ASP A 126 9.59 20.19 0.31
C ASP A 126 9.68 19.52 1.69
N TYR A 127 10.90 19.27 2.13
CA TYR A 127 11.21 18.70 3.45
C TYR A 127 11.65 19.76 4.46
N SER A 128 11.72 21.03 4.04
CA SER A 128 11.96 22.16 4.92
C SER A 128 10.78 22.38 5.88
N ASP A 129 10.99 23.18 6.92
CA ASP A 129 9.91 23.57 7.84
C ASP A 129 8.88 24.51 7.21
N ASP A 130 9.05 24.90 5.94
CA ASP A 130 8.08 25.66 5.17
C ASP A 130 7.07 24.71 4.48
N TRP A 131 5.88 24.60 5.09
CA TRP A 131 4.80 23.74 4.61
C TRP A 131 3.80 24.47 3.70
N ASN A 132 4.22 25.61 3.13
CA ASN A 132 3.38 26.39 2.23
C ASN A 132 3.13 25.64 0.90
N ILE A 133 1.91 25.79 0.35
CA ILE A 133 1.46 25.11 -0.88
C ILE A 133 1.60 26.02 -2.10
N GLN A 134 1.76 27.34 -1.90
CA GLN A 134 1.93 28.29 -2.99
C GLN A 134 3.36 28.25 -3.52
N SER A 135 3.57 27.50 -4.61
CA SER A 135 4.70 27.74 -5.51
C SER A 135 4.21 28.49 -6.74
N ASP A 136 4.91 29.56 -7.11
CA ASP A 136 4.71 30.31 -8.34
C ASP A 136 4.48 29.39 -9.54
N ALA A 137 3.46 29.72 -10.33
CA ALA A 137 2.94 28.91 -11.42
C ALA A 137 4.01 28.52 -12.46
N ILE A 138 4.66 27.36 -12.28
CA ILE A 138 5.33 26.69 -13.38
C ILE A 138 4.26 25.92 -14.15
N LYS A 139 3.71 26.58 -15.18
CA LYS A 139 2.88 25.96 -16.22
C LYS A 139 3.68 24.80 -16.84
N PHE A 140 3.37 23.56 -16.46
CA PHE A 140 3.78 22.41 -17.26
C PHE A 140 3.08 22.51 -18.62
N LYS A 141 3.82 22.96 -19.63
CA LYS A 141 3.47 22.74 -21.04
C LYS A 141 3.58 21.24 -21.26
N ILE A 142 2.45 20.57 -21.44
CA ILE A 142 2.42 19.23 -22.02
C ILE A 142 2.99 19.39 -23.43
N ILE A 143 4.12 18.74 -23.69
CA ILE A 143 4.64 18.56 -25.05
C ILE A 143 3.75 17.47 -25.67
N GLU A 144 3.07 17.83 -26.76
CA GLU A 144 2.29 16.92 -27.61
C GLU A 144 3.16 15.82 -28.24
#